data_AF-A0A9W7LBX6-F1
#
_entry.id   AF-A0A9W7LBX6-F1
#
_cell.length_a   1.000
_cell.length_b   1.000
_cell.length_c   1.000
_cell.angle_alpha   90.00
_cell.angle_beta   90.00
_cell.angle_gamma   90.00
#
_symmetry.space_group_name_H-M   'P 1'
#
loop_
_entity.id
_entity.type
_entity.pdbx_description
1 polymer ?
#
loop_
_entity_poly.entity_id
_entity_poly.type
_entity_poly.pdbx_seq_one_letter_code
_entity_poly.pdbx_strand_id
1 'polypeptide(L)'
;MPPPASPILQYLKSFPLPPLTRLLRWHATVSCALGSIGVLLPHHFWWGNIGENHLALEYLRLYSASLLTSSYLLFTLSSLKSPQTRYHITRSFVLLYALHFIVLLRAQLTGGELHGGMGWLGVIMSAALAGMYGDH
;
A
#
# COMPACT_ATOMS: atom_id res chain seq x y z
N MET A 1 23.05 32.95 22.44
CA MET A 1 22.52 32.58 21.11
C MET A 1 22.13 31.11 21.15
N PRO A 2 20.91 30.74 20.74
CA PRO A 2 20.57 29.33 20.56
C PRO A 2 21.42 28.72 19.43
N PRO A 3 21.82 27.44 19.53
CA PRO A 3 22.56 26.77 18.48
C PRO A 3 21.74 26.71 17.18
N PRO A 4 22.39 26.76 16.00
CA PRO A 4 21.69 26.62 14.73
C PRO A 4 20.97 25.27 14.68
N ALA A 5 19.71 25.28 14.26
CA ALA A 5 18.92 24.05 14.12
C ALA A 5 19.62 23.09 13.15
N SER A 6 19.70 21.80 13.53
CA SER A 6 20.35 20.79 12.70
C SER A 6 19.74 20.75 11.29
N PRO A 7 20.54 20.48 10.24
CA PRO A 7 20.04 20.41 8.87
C PRO A 7 18.89 19.41 8.70
N ILE A 8 18.88 18.33 9.50
CA ILE A 8 17.79 17.36 9.56
C ILE A 8 16.48 18.00 10.05
N LEU A 9 16.52 18.84 11.09
CA LEU A 9 15.33 19.54 11.58
C LEU A 9 14.80 20.57 10.59
N GLN A 10 15.67 21.20 9.79
CA GLN A 10 15.24 22.11 8.74
C GLN A 10 14.55 21.34 7.61
N TYR A 11 15.12 20.22 7.17
CA TYR A 11 14.54 19.33 6.15
C TYR A 11 13.18 18.76 6.59
N LEU A 12 13.06 18.35 7.84
CA LEU A 12 11.80 17.84 8.41
C LEU A 12 10.71 18.92 8.46
N LYS A 13 11.07 20.18 8.69
CA LYS A 13 10.10 21.29 8.68
C LYS A 13 9.63 21.66 7.27
N SER A 14 10.43 21.38 6.24
CA SER A 14 10.05 21.60 4.83
C SER A 14 9.19 20.47 4.24
N PHE A 15 8.91 19.41 5.00
CA PHE A 15 8.15 18.26 4.50
C PHE A 15 6.71 18.65 4.14
N PRO A 16 6.23 18.39 2.90
CA PRO A 16 4.93 18.87 2.44
C PRO A 16 3.77 18.20 3.18
N LEU A 17 3.09 18.96 4.05
CA LEU A 17 2.02 18.46 4.91
C LEU A 17 0.69 18.14 4.18
N PRO A 18 0.15 19.03 3.31
CA PRO A 18 -1.15 18.78 2.67
C PRO A 18 -1.17 17.63 1.64
N PRO A 19 -0.16 17.49 0.75
CA PRO A 19 -0.13 16.43 -0.27
C PRO A 19 -0.09 15.02 0.32
N LEU A 20 0.80 14.78 1.29
CA LEU A 20 0.96 13.46 1.91
C LEU A 20 -0.29 13.03 2.68
N THR A 21 -0.96 13.95 3.38
CA THR A 21 -2.23 13.63 4.07
C THR A 21 -3.30 13.21 3.07
N ARG A 22 -3.37 13.87 1.92
CA ARG A 22 -4.33 13.52 0.85
C ARG A 22 -4.00 12.14 0.28
N LEU A 23 -2.73 11.85 0.03
CA LEU A 23 -2.29 10.54 -0.46
C LEU A 23 -2.63 9.42 0.52
N LEU A 24 -2.29 9.58 1.81
CA LEU A 24 -2.59 8.61 2.86
C LEU A 24 -4.10 8.35 2.98
N ARG A 25 -4.93 9.41 2.92
CA ARG A 25 -6.38 9.27 2.95
C ARG A 25 -6.91 8.55 1.72
N TRP A 26 -6.46 8.93 0.52
CA TRP A 26 -6.91 8.29 -0.72
C TRP A 26 -6.58 6.80 -0.72
N HIS A 27 -5.34 6.47 -0.36
CA HIS A 27 -4.90 5.08 -0.22
C HIS A 27 -5.71 4.34 0.85
N ALA A 28 -6.00 4.97 2.00
CA ALA A 28 -6.87 4.38 3.01
C ALA A 28 -8.27 4.07 2.46
N THR A 29 -8.89 5.01 1.74
CA THR A 29 -10.24 4.83 1.18
C THR A 29 -10.28 3.69 0.16
N VAL A 30 -9.29 3.63 -0.74
CA VAL A 30 -9.19 2.57 -1.75
C VAL A 30 -8.97 1.21 -1.08
N SER A 31 -8.05 1.12 -0.12
CA SER A 31 -7.79 -0.12 0.63
C SER A 31 -9.00 -0.57 1.44
N CYS A 32 -9.78 0.37 2.00
CA CYS A 32 -11.02 0.06 2.70
C CYS A 32 -12.07 -0.51 1.74
N ALA A 33 -12.26 0.11 0.58
CA ALA A 33 -13.20 -0.35 -0.43
C ALA A 33 -12.83 -1.74 -0.98
N LEU A 34 -11.58 -1.92 -1.40
CA LEU A 34 -11.07 -3.19 -1.93
C LEU A 34 -11.09 -4.30 -0.88
N GLY A 35 -10.65 -4.00 0.36
CA GLY A 35 -10.70 -4.95 1.46
C GLY A 35 -12.13 -5.36 1.81
N SER A 36 -13.08 -4.42 1.80
CA SER A 36 -14.50 -4.72 2.04
C SER A 36 -15.08 -5.63 0.95
N ILE A 37 -14.80 -5.32 -0.32
CA ILE A 37 -15.20 -6.14 -1.47
C ILE A 37 -14.61 -7.56 -1.32
N GLY A 38 -13.31 -7.66 -1.05
CA GLY A 38 -12.62 -8.95 -0.96
C GLY A 38 -13.07 -9.84 0.21
N VAL A 39 -13.44 -9.25 1.35
CA VAL A 39 -13.98 -9.99 2.49
C VAL A 39 -15.46 -10.37 2.30
N LEU A 40 -16.27 -9.45 1.78
CA LEU A 40 -17.73 -9.61 1.72
C LEU A 40 -18.21 -10.33 0.46
N LEU A 41 -17.43 -10.38 -0.64
CA LEU A 41 -17.86 -11.09 -1.83
C LEU A 41 -17.94 -12.61 -1.57
N PRO A 42 -19.06 -13.26 -1.91
CA PRO A 42 -19.17 -14.70 -1.81
C PRO A 42 -18.28 -15.44 -2.82
N HIS A 43 -17.88 -16.67 -2.48
CA HIS A 43 -16.90 -17.49 -3.23
C HIS A 43 -17.21 -17.64 -4.72
N HIS A 44 -18.48 -17.69 -5.10
CA HIS A 44 -18.89 -17.89 -6.49
C HIS A 44 -18.50 -16.73 -7.42
N PHE A 45 -18.31 -15.52 -6.90
CA PHE A 45 -17.82 -14.39 -7.71
C PHE A 45 -16.32 -14.47 -8.00
N TRP A 46 -15.57 -15.20 -7.17
CA TRP A 46 -14.12 -15.33 -7.31
C TRP A 46 -13.72 -16.60 -8.08
N TRP A 47 -14.56 -17.63 -8.09
CA TRP A 47 -14.31 -18.88 -8.82
C TRP A 47 -14.07 -18.69 -10.32
N GLY A 48 -14.72 -17.69 -10.94
CA GLY A 48 -14.51 -17.39 -12.36
C GLY A 48 -13.08 -16.95 -12.72
N ASN A 49 -12.28 -16.50 -11.74
CA ASN A 49 -10.92 -15.98 -11.97
C ASN A 49 -9.82 -16.78 -11.23
N ILE A 50 -10.14 -17.47 -10.14
CA ILE A 50 -9.15 -18.12 -9.25
C ILE A 50 -9.22 -19.66 -9.37
N GLY A 51 -10.22 -20.18 -10.10
CA GLY A 51 -10.52 -21.61 -10.17
C GLY A 51 -11.10 -22.14 -8.85
N GLU A 52 -11.44 -23.43 -8.79
CA GLU A 52 -11.97 -24.09 -7.58
C GLU A 52 -10.92 -24.27 -6.47
N ASN A 53 -9.83 -23.50 -6.48
CA ASN A 53 -8.78 -23.58 -5.48
C ASN A 53 -9.20 -22.85 -4.19
N HIS A 54 -9.79 -23.60 -3.26
CA HIS A 54 -10.26 -23.10 -1.97
C HIS A 54 -9.17 -22.38 -1.17
N LEU A 55 -7.91 -22.86 -1.22
CA LEU A 55 -6.81 -22.22 -0.50
C LEU A 55 -6.51 -20.83 -1.07
N ALA A 56 -6.52 -20.67 -2.38
CA ALA A 56 -6.30 -19.38 -3.02
C ALA A 56 -7.37 -18.34 -2.64
N LEU A 57 -8.62 -18.79 -2.48
CA LEU A 57 -9.73 -17.94 -2.00
C LEU A 57 -9.55 -17.49 -0.54
N GLU A 58 -9.13 -18.41 0.34
CA GLU A 58 -8.86 -18.08 1.74
C GLU A 58 -7.66 -17.11 1.86
N TYR A 59 -6.62 -17.29 1.05
CA TYR A 59 -5.51 -16.33 0.97
C TYR A 59 -5.97 -14.96 0.49
N LEU A 60 -6.86 -14.90 -0.52
CA LEU A 60 -7.42 -13.62 -0.99
C LEU A 60 -8.22 -12.92 0.12
N ARG A 61 -9.03 -13.65 0.89
CA ARG A 61 -9.77 -13.09 2.03
C ARG A 61 -8.85 -12.58 3.12
N LEU A 62 -7.81 -13.34 3.46
CA LEU A 62 -6.82 -12.92 4.44
C LEU A 62 -6.09 -11.64 3.98
N TYR A 63 -5.73 -11.57 2.70
CA TYR A 63 -5.16 -10.35 2.11
C TYR A 63 -6.15 -9.19 2.18
N SER A 64 -7.44 -9.43 1.91
CA SER A 64 -8.49 -8.41 1.98
C SER A 64 -8.72 -7.89 3.40
N ALA A 65 -8.68 -8.76 4.41
CA ALA A 65 -8.71 -8.37 5.82
C ALA A 65 -7.47 -7.55 6.22
N SER A 66 -6.30 -7.88 5.66
CA SER A 66 -5.08 -7.09 5.85
C SER A 66 -5.19 -5.69 5.23
N LEU A 67 -5.88 -5.54 4.08
CA LEU A 67 -6.18 -4.24 3.47
C LEU A 67 -7.10 -3.39 4.34
N LEU A 68 -8.13 -3.98 4.95
CA LEU A 68 -9.00 -3.29 5.91
C LEU A 68 -8.21 -2.79 7.11
N THR A 69 -7.35 -3.64 7.68
CA THR A 69 -6.50 -3.26 8.82
C THR A 69 -5.53 -2.13 8.43
N SER A 70 -4.91 -2.24 7.25
CA SER A 70 -4.02 -1.21 6.70
C SER A 70 -4.75 0.11 6.46
N SER A 71 -6.02 0.05 6.01
CA SER A 71 -6.83 1.26 5.78
C SER A 71 -7.06 2.05 7.07
N TYR A 72 -7.38 1.36 8.18
CA TYR A 72 -7.56 1.99 9.48
C TYR A 72 -6.27 2.65 9.97
N LEU A 73 -5.14 1.95 9.81
CA LEU A 73 -3.83 2.50 10.15
C LEU A 73 -3.53 3.76 9.32
N LEU A 74 -3.72 3.71 7.99
CA LEU A 74 -3.49 4.85 7.10
C LEU A 74 -4.38 6.06 7.46
N PHE A 75 -5.65 5.84 7.79
CA PHE A 75 -6.54 6.90 8.27
C PHE A 75 -6.00 7.54 9.55
N THR A 76 -5.58 6.71 10.52
CA THR A 76 -5.01 7.17 11.78
C THR A 76 -3.74 7.98 11.54
N LEU A 77 -2.82 7.46 10.72
CA LEU A 77 -1.56 8.12 10.36
C LEU A 77 -1.76 9.43 9.60
N SER A 78 -2.84 9.55 8.79
CA SER A 78 -3.16 10.77 8.06
C SER A 78 -3.47 11.97 8.97
N SER A 79 -3.89 11.71 10.22
CA SER A 79 -4.26 12.73 11.21
C SER A 79 -3.05 13.26 12.00
N LEU A 80 -1.94 12.52 12.02
CA LEU A 80 -0.73 12.92 12.73
C LEU A 80 -0.11 14.15 12.08
N LYS A 81 0.25 15.17 12.87
CA LYS A 81 0.89 16.41 12.37
C LYS A 81 2.41 16.40 12.45
N SER A 82 3.01 15.42 13.13
CA SER A 82 4.46 15.32 13.32
C SER A 82 5.18 15.06 11.98
N PRO A 83 6.07 15.97 11.54
CA PRO A 83 6.81 15.78 10.29
C PRO A 83 7.78 14.60 10.34
N GLN A 84 8.39 14.34 11.51
CA GLN A 84 9.27 13.19 11.73
C GLN A 84 8.52 11.87 11.52
N THR A 85 7.35 11.73 12.14
CA THR A 85 6.54 10.53 12.02
C THR A 85 6.13 10.29 10.57
N ARG A 86 5.72 11.35 9.87
CA ARG A 86 5.35 11.31 8.45
C ARG A 86 6.50 10.89 7.55
N TYR A 87 7.71 11.41 7.78
CA TYR A 87 8.90 11.02 7.04
C TYR A 87 9.18 9.52 7.16
N HIS A 88 9.17 9.00 8.38
CA HIS A 88 9.42 7.57 8.62
C HIS A 88 8.33 6.69 8.00
N ILE A 89 7.06 7.08 8.15
CA ILE A 89 5.93 6.37 7.54
C ILE A 89 6.07 6.32 6.01
N THR A 90 6.38 7.46 5.40
CA THR A 90 6.54 7.58 3.95
C THR A 90 7.65 6.66 3.46
N ARG A 91 8.82 6.67 4.11
CA ARG A 91 9.92 5.74 3.81
C ARG A 91 9.54 4.28 3.99
N SER A 92 8.80 3.94 5.06
CA SER A 92 8.31 2.58 5.27
C SER A 92 7.39 2.12 4.15
N PHE A 93 6.49 2.98 3.66
CA PHE A 93 5.61 2.66 2.53
C PHE A 93 6.39 2.52 1.22
N VAL A 94 7.39 3.37 0.94
CA VAL A 94 8.26 3.20 -0.23
C VAL A 94 8.94 1.83 -0.22
N LEU A 95 9.56 1.47 0.91
CA LEU A 95 10.24 0.18 1.04
C LEU A 95 9.27 -1.00 0.91
N LEU A 96 8.10 -0.92 1.54
CA LEU A 96 7.07 -1.94 1.44
C LEU A 96 6.62 -2.15 -0.02
N TYR A 97 6.33 -1.06 -0.75
CA TYR A 97 5.85 -1.15 -2.12
C TYR A 97 6.95 -1.55 -3.12
N ALA A 98 8.20 -1.15 -2.88
CA ALA A 98 9.34 -1.64 -3.64
C ALA A 98 9.52 -3.16 -3.46
N LEU A 99 9.40 -3.66 -2.23
CA LEU A 99 9.45 -5.10 -1.96
C LEU A 99 8.27 -5.85 -2.59
N HIS A 100 7.05 -5.34 -2.47
CA HIS A 100 5.88 -5.92 -3.16
C HIS A 100 6.09 -5.97 -4.68
N PHE A 101 6.60 -4.90 -5.28
CA PHE A 101 6.93 -4.88 -6.70
C PHE A 101 7.92 -5.98 -7.07
N ILE A 102 9.03 -6.14 -6.35
CA ILE A 102 10.03 -7.17 -6.62
C ILE A 102 9.44 -8.58 -6.48
N VAL A 103 8.66 -8.82 -5.42
CA VAL A 103 8.05 -10.14 -5.18
C VAL A 103 7.02 -10.48 -6.25
N LEU A 104 6.13 -9.54 -6.61
CA LEU A 104 5.12 -9.74 -7.64
C LEU A 104 5.75 -9.87 -9.02
N LEU A 105 6.77 -9.08 -9.33
CA LEU A 105 7.51 -9.18 -10.58
C LEU A 105 8.18 -10.55 -10.68
N ARG A 106 8.84 -11.03 -9.61
CA ARG A 106 9.38 -12.39 -9.56
C ARG A 106 8.29 -13.43 -9.79
N ALA A 107 7.16 -13.32 -9.09
CA ALA A 107 6.05 -14.25 -9.23
C ALA A 107 5.52 -14.33 -10.67
N GLN A 108 5.41 -13.19 -11.37
CA GLN A 108 5.04 -13.13 -12.78
C GLN A 108 6.10 -13.73 -13.71
N LEU A 109 7.39 -13.55 -13.40
CA LEU A 109 8.48 -14.06 -14.23
C LEU A 109 8.79 -15.54 -14.01
N THR A 110 8.47 -16.11 -12.84
CA THR A 110 8.80 -17.51 -12.49
C THR A 110 7.60 -18.45 -12.44
N GLY A 111 6.36 -17.93 -12.35
CA GLY A 111 5.14 -18.73 -12.21
C GLY A 111 4.39 -18.88 -13.53
N GLY A 112 4.49 -20.04 -14.18
CA GLY A 112 3.85 -20.34 -15.48
C GLY A 112 2.33 -20.19 -15.52
N GLU A 113 1.64 -20.22 -14.38
CA GLU A 113 0.16 -20.26 -14.30
C GLU A 113 -0.48 -18.94 -13.86
N LEU A 114 0.32 -17.94 -13.44
CA LEU A 114 -0.15 -16.66 -12.91
C LEU A 114 -0.01 -15.51 -13.92
N HIS A 115 0.02 -15.79 -15.22
CA HIS A 115 -0.01 -14.80 -16.31
C HIS A 115 -1.35 -14.04 -16.43
N GLY A 116 -2.23 -14.12 -15.43
CA GLY A 116 -3.49 -13.39 -15.41
C GLY A 116 -3.25 -11.89 -15.27
N GLY A 117 -4.01 -11.08 -16.01
CA GLY A 117 -3.88 -9.62 -16.01
C GLY A 117 -3.94 -8.96 -14.62
N MET A 118 -4.54 -9.62 -13.62
CA MET A 118 -4.53 -9.14 -12.22
C MET A 118 -3.13 -9.11 -11.59
N GLY A 119 -2.26 -10.06 -11.95
CA GLY A 119 -0.89 -10.09 -11.44
C GLY A 119 -0.07 -8.91 -11.94
N TRP A 120 -0.16 -8.61 -13.24
CA TRP A 120 0.44 -7.42 -13.86
C TRP A 120 -0.13 -6.12 -13.30
N LEU A 121 -1.44 -6.06 -13.06
CA LEU A 121 -2.06 -4.91 -12.40
C LEU A 121 -1.43 -4.67 -11.02
N GLY A 122 -1.23 -5.73 -10.22
CA GLY A 122 -0.57 -5.64 -8.92
C GLY A 122 0.88 -5.14 -9.00
N VAL A 123 1.64 -5.58 -10.01
CA VAL A 123 3.01 -5.09 -10.28
C VAL A 123 3.00 -3.59 -10.57
N ILE A 124 2.14 -3.14 -11.50
CA ILE A 124 2.05 -1.73 -11.91
C ILE A 124 1.59 -0.85 -10.74
N MET A 125 0.58 -1.28 -10.00
CA MET A 125 0.08 -0.54 -8.83
C MET A 125 1.15 -0.42 -7.74
N SER A 126 1.93 -1.48 -7.48
CA SER A 126 3.00 -1.46 -6.49
C SER A 126 4.13 -0.50 -6.91
N ALA A 127 4.51 -0.51 -8.19
CA ALA A 127 5.50 0.43 -8.73
C ALA A 127 5.01 1.89 -8.64
N ALA A 128 3.75 2.13 -9.01
CA ALA A 128 3.14 3.46 -8.94
C ALA A 128 3.07 3.98 -7.49
N LEU A 129 2.64 3.15 -6.54
CA LEU A 129 2.59 3.53 -5.13
C LEU A 129 3.99 3.80 -4.55
N ALA A 130 4.99 2.99 -4.91
CA ALA A 130 6.38 3.25 -4.52
C ALA A 130 6.88 4.61 -5.03
N GLY A 131 6.56 4.96 -6.28
CA GLY A 131 6.89 6.27 -6.86
C GLY A 131 6.16 7.42 -6.16
N MET A 132 4.85 7.30 -5.96
CA MET A 132 4.03 8.33 -5.29
C MET A 132 4.46 8.61 -3.85
N TYR A 133 4.89 7.58 -3.12
CA TYR A 133 5.46 7.77 -1.78
C TYR A 133 6.93 8.23 -1.83
N GLY A 134 7.69 7.94 -2.89
CA GLY A 134 9.07 8.38 -3.06
C GLY A 134 9.21 9.87 -3.37
N ASP A 135 8.20 10.46 -4.00
CA ASP A 135 8.12 11.91 -4.30
C ASP A 135 7.74 12.78 -3.09
N HIS A 136 7.52 12.18 -1.91
CA HIS A 136 7.17 12.86 -0.67
C HIS A 136 8.27 12.76 0.37
#